data_AF-A0A6C0DCN0-F1
#
_entry.id   AF-A0A6C0DCN0-F1
#
_cell.length_a   1.000
_cell.length_b   1.000
_cell.length_c   1.000
_cell.angle_alpha   90.00
_cell.angle_beta   90.00
_cell.angle_gamma   90.00
#
_symmetry.space_group_name_H-M   'P 1'
#
loop_
_entity.id
_entity.type
_entity.pdbx_description
1 polymer ?
#
loop_
_entity_poly.entity_id
_entity_poly.type
_entity_poly.pdbx_seq_one_letter_code
_entity_poly.pdbx_strand_id
1 'polypeptide(L)'
;MSKTVPRSQAHPTVSVLTITQCKRFNCLKILHQMIQKQTYTNIKEWVLVEGSQTKSEAESNKKKINEFISGLNTTYKINYIEYSGKKLGGLRNLGNSACTSDIIVCLDDDDYYPPERIEHSVERLTNSKCLIGGVSDVYLYDFFMDKLYKFKGFLEYHSTNNCMAYKKEYLLTHSHDPEIEVGEERSFTLEFTTPLVKLDSRKTIIAISHNFNTFNKRELCLGGTLKTLNTLVEIEEPITNYIDEDIYKQMKEIYYVEEQSKYDIVYMCGGFNNKFDPKSITLDDTIRSLVKHSEYWVQKKKTVAVYGEFENDITVKGVEYISWKKFPYHFKFNILILFKMNGFLSSVPFPLKARKIFWDVYENFIHNDKVIEFWKKYGSKVDKIYFKSHFHKNEFKNHMGEEPKNYEILPTGLRLETFSTNYDNVKRNPYRFCYTTFYDRGLEFLITGVFSVIKKIEPRAELHIYSGMDMINDENYKNKMLTLFSSHGVCDHGAQSAEVIAREKYMSTFELYISNIINEVDCTSIRESAITGCIPLIANFGVFNERDGIRFDMNHEDPKIMQRNALLILNMMKDQNKITSISKDIKNNCPTFISYQQVAEVMSQSFN
;
A
#
# COMPACT_ATOMS: atom_id res chain seq x y z
N MET A 1 -14.84 3.49 70.59
CA MET A 1 -14.75 3.10 69.16
C MET A 1 -13.39 3.53 68.65
N SER A 2 -12.47 2.59 68.46
CA SER A 2 -11.09 2.87 68.05
C SER A 2 -11.07 3.31 66.59
N LYS A 3 -10.46 4.47 66.32
CA LYS A 3 -10.03 4.86 64.98
C LYS A 3 -8.85 3.97 64.62
N THR A 4 -9.08 3.05 63.68
CA THR A 4 -8.03 2.25 63.05
C THR A 4 -7.06 3.19 62.36
N VAL A 5 -5.81 3.17 62.85
CA VAL A 5 -4.64 3.76 62.20
C VAL A 5 -4.47 3.09 60.83
N PRO A 6 -4.17 3.80 59.73
CA PRO A 6 -3.87 3.15 58.45
C PRO A 6 -2.65 2.26 58.64
N ARG A 7 -2.79 0.96 58.33
CA ARG A 7 -1.63 0.07 58.18
C ARG A 7 -0.70 0.69 57.13
N SER A 8 0.56 0.91 57.46
CA SER A 8 1.62 1.13 56.46
C SER A 8 1.65 -0.12 55.57
N GLN A 9 0.97 -0.07 54.42
CA GLN A 9 0.98 -1.17 53.47
C GLN A 9 2.39 -1.23 52.90
N ALA A 10 3.15 -2.28 53.23
CA ALA A 10 4.42 -2.53 52.59
C ALA A 10 4.19 -2.56 51.08
N HIS A 11 4.96 -1.76 50.32
CA HIS A 11 4.88 -1.73 48.87
C HIS A 11 5.03 -3.16 48.31
N PRO A 12 4.14 -3.66 47.43
CA PRO A 12 4.25 -5.02 46.88
C PRO A 12 5.61 -5.30 46.24
N THR A 13 6.15 -6.50 46.39
CA THR A 13 7.36 -6.89 45.66
C THR A 13 7.06 -7.11 44.18
N VAL A 14 7.99 -6.76 43.29
CA VAL A 14 7.86 -6.97 41.84
C VAL A 14 8.93 -7.90 41.27
N SER A 15 8.50 -8.86 40.45
CA SER A 15 9.36 -9.60 39.53
C SER A 15 9.14 -9.07 38.11
N VAL A 16 10.21 -8.66 37.43
CA VAL A 16 10.18 -8.33 36.00
C VAL A 16 10.41 -9.62 35.22
N LEU A 17 9.58 -9.91 34.21
CA LEU A 17 9.72 -11.10 33.37
C LEU A 17 10.00 -10.71 31.92
N THR A 18 11.09 -11.24 31.36
CA THR A 18 11.51 -10.99 29.97
C THR A 18 11.95 -12.29 29.31
N ILE A 19 11.45 -12.54 28.10
CA ILE A 19 11.96 -13.58 27.21
C ILE A 19 12.91 -12.92 26.22
N THR A 20 14.16 -13.39 26.14
CA THR A 20 15.19 -12.81 25.26
C THR A 20 15.82 -13.84 24.33
N GLN A 21 16.46 -13.38 23.26
CA GLN A 21 17.06 -14.21 22.22
C GLN A 21 18.44 -13.68 21.84
N CYS A 22 19.32 -14.54 21.33
CA CYS A 22 20.71 -14.18 20.95
C CYS A 22 20.79 -12.95 20.02
N LYS A 23 19.87 -12.86 19.05
CA LYS A 23 19.81 -11.74 18.08
C LYS A 23 19.35 -10.41 18.68
N ARG A 24 18.69 -10.43 19.85
CA ARG A 24 18.16 -9.24 20.57
C ARG A 24 18.98 -8.87 21.80
N PHE A 25 20.17 -9.43 21.95
CA PHE A 25 21.03 -9.18 23.11
C PHE A 25 21.36 -7.68 23.33
N ASN A 26 21.49 -6.90 22.26
CA ASN A 26 21.69 -5.45 22.40
C ASN A 26 20.42 -4.75 22.90
N CYS A 27 19.23 -5.22 22.51
CA CYS A 27 17.96 -4.71 23.02
C CYS A 27 17.83 -4.96 24.53
N LEU A 28 18.25 -6.15 25.00
CA LEU A 28 18.30 -6.50 26.42
C LEU A 28 19.16 -5.51 27.26
N LYS A 29 20.27 -5.01 26.71
CA LYS A 29 21.10 -3.99 27.38
C LYS A 29 20.36 -2.67 27.56
N ILE A 30 19.57 -2.27 26.56
CA ILE A 30 18.75 -1.07 26.64
C ILE A 30 17.61 -1.30 27.64
N LEU A 31 16.94 -2.45 27.61
CA LEU A 31 15.89 -2.79 28.58
C LEU A 31 16.41 -2.72 30.03
N HIS A 32 17.64 -3.20 30.28
CA HIS A 32 18.26 -3.04 31.58
C HIS A 32 18.36 -1.56 32.02
N GLN A 33 18.78 -0.66 31.12
CA GLN A 33 18.79 0.78 31.41
C GLN A 33 17.37 1.31 31.72
N MET A 34 16.35 0.84 30.98
CA MET A 34 14.95 1.22 31.25
C MET A 34 14.47 0.72 32.62
N ILE A 35 14.88 -0.48 33.04
CA ILE A 35 14.58 -1.03 34.38
C ILE A 35 15.26 -0.19 35.47
N GLN A 36 16.52 0.22 35.27
CA GLN A 36 17.23 1.09 36.22
C GLN A 36 16.60 2.49 36.34
N LYS A 37 15.96 2.98 35.27
CA LYS A 37 15.23 4.25 35.25
C LYS A 37 13.82 4.15 35.85
N GLN A 38 13.34 2.98 36.28
CA GLN A 38 12.00 2.84 36.86
C GLN A 38 11.86 3.61 38.17
N THR A 39 10.71 4.25 38.37
CA THR A 39 10.41 4.99 39.61
C THR A 39 10.08 4.06 40.78
N TYR A 40 9.63 2.83 40.50
CA TYR A 40 9.31 1.84 41.51
C TYR A 40 10.57 1.19 42.09
N THR A 41 10.73 1.24 43.41
CA THR A 41 11.96 0.81 44.08
C THR A 41 11.94 -0.64 44.59
N ASN A 42 10.76 -1.23 44.83
CA ASN A 42 10.65 -2.59 45.38
C ASN A 42 10.66 -3.68 44.29
N ILE A 43 11.59 -3.55 43.33
CA ILE A 43 11.88 -4.58 42.32
C ILE A 43 12.81 -5.59 43.00
N LYS A 44 12.34 -6.83 43.13
CA LYS A 44 13.08 -7.90 43.81
C LYS A 44 13.99 -8.66 42.85
N GLU A 45 13.49 -8.93 41.65
CA GLU A 45 14.21 -9.70 40.65
C GLU A 45 13.81 -9.39 39.21
N TRP A 46 14.73 -9.67 38.30
CA TRP A 46 14.53 -9.70 36.85
C TRP A 46 14.76 -11.12 36.35
N VAL A 47 13.69 -11.78 35.91
CA VAL A 47 13.70 -13.15 35.37
C VAL A 47 13.88 -13.07 33.87
N LEU A 48 15.00 -13.62 33.39
CA LEU A 48 15.37 -13.72 31.99
C LEU A 48 15.18 -15.15 31.51
N VAL A 49 14.30 -15.36 30.54
CA VAL A 49 14.07 -16.67 29.93
C VAL A 49 14.72 -16.75 28.56
N GLU A 50 15.51 -17.78 28.31
CA GLU A 50 16.13 -18.04 27.01
C GLU A 50 15.09 -18.52 25.99
N GLY A 51 14.85 -17.71 24.95
CA GLY A 51 13.88 -17.98 23.89
C GLY A 51 14.47 -18.08 22.49
N SER A 52 15.79 -18.24 22.34
CA SER A 52 16.44 -18.45 21.04
C SER A 52 15.90 -19.71 20.36
N GLN A 53 15.83 -19.71 19.02
CA GLN A 53 15.18 -20.77 18.26
C GLN A 53 16.02 -22.05 18.20
N THR A 54 17.34 -21.90 18.30
CA THR A 54 18.27 -23.03 18.25
C THR A 54 19.09 -23.13 19.53
N LYS A 55 19.47 -24.37 19.89
CA LYS A 55 20.37 -24.62 21.03
C LYS A 55 21.72 -23.91 20.88
N SER A 56 22.25 -23.83 19.65
CA SER A 56 23.53 -23.16 19.38
C SER A 56 23.46 -21.65 19.64
N GLU A 57 22.39 -20.99 19.19
CA GLU A 57 22.15 -19.58 19.49
C GLU A 57 22.00 -19.36 21.00
N ALA A 58 21.28 -20.24 21.69
CA ALA A 58 21.10 -20.17 23.13
C ALA A 58 22.41 -20.34 23.92
N GLU A 59 23.30 -21.25 23.50
CA GLU A 59 24.63 -21.40 24.12
C GLU A 59 25.49 -20.14 23.93
N SER A 60 25.39 -19.51 22.76
CA SER A 60 26.03 -18.21 22.50
C SER A 60 25.44 -17.10 23.36
N ASN A 61 24.10 -17.04 23.47
CA ASN A 61 23.41 -16.04 24.27
C ASN A 61 23.68 -16.19 25.77
N LYS A 62 23.71 -17.43 26.29
CA LYS A 62 24.10 -17.73 27.68
C LYS A 62 25.45 -17.12 28.04
N LYS A 63 26.46 -17.24 27.16
CA LYS A 63 27.78 -16.63 27.39
C LYS A 63 27.67 -15.11 27.49
N LYS A 64 26.98 -14.49 26.53
CA LYS A 64 26.76 -13.03 26.50
C LYS A 64 26.00 -12.53 27.74
N ILE A 65 24.95 -13.24 28.16
CA ILE A 65 24.14 -12.89 29.34
C ILE A 65 24.95 -13.06 30.62
N ASN A 66 25.71 -14.14 30.77
CA ASN A 66 26.54 -14.34 31.95
C ASN A 66 27.63 -13.27 32.09
N GLU A 67 28.27 -12.90 30.98
CA GLU A 67 29.25 -11.80 30.93
C GLU A 67 28.60 -10.45 31.22
N PHE A 68 27.38 -10.22 30.70
CA PHE A 68 26.63 -9.01 31.00
C PHE A 68 26.29 -8.93 32.50
N ILE A 69 25.67 -9.96 33.07
CA ILE A 69 25.26 -10.00 34.48
C ILE A 69 26.46 -9.83 35.42
N SER A 70 27.61 -10.45 35.12
CA SER A 70 28.80 -10.33 35.98
C SER A 70 29.35 -8.91 36.05
N GLY A 71 29.11 -8.10 35.02
CA GLY A 71 29.49 -6.68 34.97
C GLY A 71 28.46 -5.72 35.58
N LEU A 72 27.28 -6.20 35.98
CA LEU A 72 26.21 -5.35 36.50
C LEU A 72 26.23 -5.24 38.02
N ASN A 73 26.00 -4.02 38.52
CA ASN A 73 25.66 -3.76 39.91
C ASN A 73 24.21 -3.32 40.00
N THR A 74 23.32 -4.19 40.49
CA THR A 74 21.87 -3.97 40.52
C THR A 74 21.33 -4.16 41.94
N THR A 75 20.23 -3.48 42.24
CA THR A 75 19.51 -3.60 43.53
C THR A 75 18.57 -4.81 43.56
N TYR A 76 18.38 -5.48 42.42
CA TYR A 76 17.51 -6.64 42.23
C TYR A 76 18.32 -7.85 41.76
N LYS A 77 17.83 -9.05 42.05
CA LYS A 77 18.47 -10.29 41.58
C LYS A 77 18.18 -10.51 40.09
N ILE A 78 19.17 -10.86 39.29
CA ILE A 78 18.93 -11.34 37.92
C ILE A 78 18.91 -12.87 37.92
N ASN A 79 17.81 -13.47 37.45
CA ASN A 79 17.64 -14.92 37.36
C ASN A 79 17.52 -15.34 35.89
N TYR A 80 18.58 -15.95 35.36
CA TYR A 80 18.59 -16.44 33.99
C TYR A 80 18.19 -17.92 33.92
N ILE A 81 17.19 -18.22 33.10
CA ILE A 81 16.67 -19.55 32.85
C ILE A 81 17.16 -20.03 31.49
N GLU A 82 17.90 -21.13 31.52
CA GLU A 82 18.53 -21.69 30.33
C GLU A 82 17.52 -22.29 29.33
N TYR A 83 18.00 -22.50 28.11
CA TYR A 83 17.22 -23.02 26.99
C TYR A 83 16.48 -24.31 27.32
N SER A 84 15.17 -24.31 27.11
CA SER A 84 14.30 -25.46 27.32
C SER A 84 13.75 -26.07 26.03
N GLY A 85 13.97 -25.44 24.87
CA GLY A 85 13.37 -25.85 23.59
C GLY A 85 11.85 -25.77 23.55
N LYS A 86 11.23 -24.97 24.45
CA LYS A 86 9.77 -24.81 24.51
C LYS A 86 9.34 -23.69 23.56
N LYS A 87 8.09 -23.76 23.10
CA LYS A 87 7.42 -22.68 22.37
C LYS A 87 7.09 -21.50 23.30
N LEU A 88 6.64 -20.39 22.71
CA LEU A 88 6.45 -19.12 23.41
C LEU A 88 5.56 -19.24 24.65
N GLY A 89 4.38 -19.88 24.55
CA GLY A 89 3.51 -20.09 25.72
C GLY A 89 4.17 -20.90 26.84
N GLY A 90 4.96 -21.92 26.48
CA GLY A 90 5.73 -22.72 27.43
C GLY A 90 6.86 -21.93 28.10
N LEU A 91 7.51 -21.02 27.38
CA LEU A 91 8.53 -20.11 27.91
C LEU A 91 7.92 -19.08 28.87
N ARG A 92 6.74 -18.53 28.56
CA ARG A 92 6.00 -17.64 29.47
C ARG A 92 5.68 -18.37 30.79
N ASN A 93 5.19 -19.60 30.72
CA ASN A 93 4.93 -20.42 31.92
C ASN A 93 6.19 -20.73 32.75
N LEU A 94 7.31 -20.98 32.09
CA LEU A 94 8.60 -21.22 32.74
C LEU A 94 9.06 -19.97 33.52
N GLY A 95 8.93 -18.80 32.90
CA GLY A 95 9.17 -17.51 33.54
C GLY A 95 8.25 -17.23 34.71
N ASN A 96 6.95 -17.45 34.53
CA ASN A 96 5.91 -17.30 35.57
C ASN A 96 6.23 -18.14 36.81
N SER A 97 6.64 -19.39 36.60
CA SER A 97 6.98 -20.32 37.69
C SER A 97 8.23 -19.90 38.46
N ALA A 98 9.16 -19.22 37.80
CA ALA A 98 10.41 -18.76 38.41
C ALA A 98 10.29 -17.42 39.15
N CYS A 99 9.29 -16.61 38.83
CA CYS A 99 9.03 -15.36 39.55
C CYS A 99 8.56 -15.64 40.98
N THR A 100 9.01 -14.86 41.96
CA THR A 100 8.82 -15.07 43.41
C THR A 100 8.08 -13.94 44.12
N SER A 101 7.82 -12.83 43.43
CA SER A 101 7.24 -11.61 44.01
C SER A 101 5.71 -11.60 43.97
N ASP A 102 5.11 -10.60 44.63
CA ASP A 102 3.65 -10.43 44.72
C ASP A 102 3.02 -10.07 43.37
N ILE A 103 3.72 -9.25 42.57
CA ILE A 103 3.30 -8.81 41.24
C ILE A 103 4.39 -9.17 40.22
N ILE A 104 3.96 -9.63 39.05
CA ILE A 104 4.81 -9.91 37.90
C ILE A 104 4.50 -8.88 36.82
N VAL A 105 5.53 -8.23 36.28
CA VAL A 105 5.42 -7.26 35.18
C VAL A 105 6.18 -7.79 33.98
N CYS A 106 5.47 -8.00 32.87
CA CYS A 106 6.08 -8.46 31.63
C CYS A 106 6.68 -7.27 30.88
N LEU A 107 7.95 -7.41 30.48
CA LEU A 107 8.66 -6.49 29.60
C LEU A 107 9.37 -7.29 28.50
N ASP A 108 9.02 -7.04 27.24
CA ASP A 108 9.75 -7.60 26.10
C ASP A 108 11.06 -6.81 25.88
N ASP A 109 12.09 -7.45 25.35
CA ASP A 109 13.43 -6.86 25.26
C ASP A 109 13.58 -5.83 24.14
N ASP A 110 12.63 -5.73 23.21
CA ASP A 110 12.68 -4.90 22.01
C ASP A 110 11.66 -3.74 21.96
N ASP A 111 10.87 -3.56 23.02
CA ASP A 111 9.92 -2.46 23.17
C ASP A 111 10.45 -1.37 24.13
N TYR A 112 9.83 -0.18 24.08
CA TYR A 112 10.14 0.90 25.03
C TYR A 112 9.16 0.93 26.20
N TYR A 113 9.72 1.03 27.41
CA TYR A 113 8.97 1.10 28.66
C TYR A 113 9.29 2.40 29.43
N PRO A 114 8.27 3.27 29.66
CA PRO A 114 8.45 4.51 30.42
C PRO A 114 8.89 4.27 31.88
N PRO A 115 9.54 5.25 32.53
CA PRO A 115 9.96 5.17 33.95
C PRO A 115 8.84 4.76 34.93
N GLU A 116 7.60 5.11 34.63
CA GLU A 116 6.43 4.85 35.49
C GLU A 116 5.81 3.47 35.27
N ARG A 117 6.31 2.66 34.33
CA ARG A 117 5.70 1.37 33.93
C ARG A 117 5.38 0.47 35.11
N ILE A 118 6.36 0.19 35.96
CA ILE A 118 6.18 -0.72 37.09
C ILE A 118 5.31 -0.07 38.16
N GLU A 119 5.57 1.18 38.53
CA GLU A 119 4.82 1.88 39.58
C GLU A 119 3.33 1.99 39.23
N HIS A 120 3.02 2.42 38.01
CA HIS A 120 1.65 2.50 37.51
C HIS A 120 0.96 1.13 37.54
N SER A 121 1.66 0.07 37.15
CA SER A 121 1.09 -1.29 37.17
C SER A 121 0.74 -1.74 38.59
N VAL A 122 1.65 -1.51 39.54
CA VAL A 122 1.45 -1.84 40.96
C VAL A 122 0.30 -1.02 41.55
N GLU A 123 0.27 0.29 41.31
CA GLU A 123 -0.78 1.19 41.78
C GLU A 123 -2.16 0.73 41.31
N ARG A 124 -2.31 0.46 40.00
CA ARG A 124 -3.59 0.08 39.39
C ARG A 124 -4.06 -1.29 39.86
N LEU A 125 -3.17 -2.28 39.99
CA LEU A 125 -3.51 -3.61 40.49
C LEU A 125 -3.86 -3.61 41.98
N THR A 126 -3.16 -2.82 42.79
CA THR A 126 -3.39 -2.72 44.24
C THR A 126 -4.73 -2.03 44.53
N ASN A 127 -5.07 -1.02 43.73
CA ASN A 127 -6.32 -0.27 43.86
C ASN A 127 -7.50 -0.91 43.09
N SER A 128 -7.34 -2.14 42.61
CA SER A 128 -8.37 -2.87 41.86
C SER A 128 -8.60 -4.27 42.45
N LYS A 129 -9.80 -4.81 42.20
CA LYS A 129 -10.12 -6.23 42.44
C LYS A 129 -9.58 -7.16 41.35
N CYS A 130 -9.16 -6.61 40.21
CA CYS A 130 -8.57 -7.39 39.12
C CYS A 130 -7.26 -8.04 39.57
N LEU A 131 -7.00 -9.22 39.02
CA LEU A 131 -5.74 -9.95 39.21
C LEU A 131 -4.73 -9.65 38.12
N ILE A 132 -5.20 -9.17 36.98
CA ILE A 132 -4.40 -8.79 35.83
C ILE A 132 -4.66 -7.33 35.46
N GLY A 133 -3.66 -6.67 34.90
CA GLY A 133 -3.72 -5.32 34.36
C GLY A 133 -3.02 -5.29 33.01
N GLY A 134 -3.54 -4.47 32.10
CA GLY A 134 -3.02 -4.40 30.73
C GLY A 134 -3.64 -3.26 29.95
N VAL A 135 -3.28 -3.16 28.68
CA VAL A 135 -3.75 -2.10 27.79
C VAL A 135 -3.92 -2.61 26.36
N SER A 136 -4.89 -2.03 25.65
CA SER A 136 -5.25 -2.42 24.28
C SER A 136 -4.92 -1.31 23.27
N ASP A 137 -4.99 -0.04 23.70
CA ASP A 137 -4.70 1.16 22.91
C ASP A 137 -3.20 1.50 22.92
N VAL A 138 -2.38 0.54 22.48
CA VAL A 138 -0.92 0.59 22.51
C VAL A 138 -0.35 1.62 21.52
N TYR A 139 0.73 2.30 21.90
CA TYR A 139 1.53 3.10 20.97
C TYR A 139 2.44 2.21 20.13
N LEU A 140 2.59 2.55 18.85
CA LEU A 140 3.42 1.84 17.89
C LEU A 140 4.37 2.82 17.21
N TYR A 141 5.67 2.60 17.29
CA TYR A 141 6.67 3.40 16.56
C TYR A 141 7.47 2.53 15.58
N ASP A 142 7.59 2.98 14.33
CA ASP A 142 8.39 2.30 13.29
C ASP A 142 9.60 3.16 12.93
N PHE A 143 10.80 2.63 13.18
CA PHE A 143 12.06 3.36 12.92
C PHE A 143 12.33 3.58 11.42
N PHE A 144 11.79 2.74 10.53
CA PHE A 144 12.00 2.89 9.10
C PHE A 144 11.04 3.92 8.49
N MET A 145 9.79 3.92 8.94
CA MET A 145 8.78 4.87 8.51
C MET A 145 8.87 6.19 9.26
N ASP A 146 9.59 6.24 10.40
CA ASP A 146 9.73 7.39 11.29
C ASP A 146 8.38 7.99 11.69
N LYS A 147 7.49 7.12 12.18
CA LYS A 147 6.11 7.47 12.53
C LYS A 147 5.67 6.81 13.81
N LEU A 148 4.97 7.59 14.63
CA LEU A 148 4.28 7.13 15.83
C LEU A 148 2.79 6.97 15.52
N TYR A 149 2.21 5.88 16.00
CA TYR A 149 0.79 5.60 15.91
C TYR A 149 0.26 5.18 17.27
N LYS A 150 -1.07 5.24 17.42
CA LYS A 150 -1.79 4.71 18.57
C LYS A 150 -2.96 3.85 18.11
N PHE A 151 -3.05 2.64 18.62
CA PHE A 151 -4.24 1.80 18.43
C PHE A 151 -5.41 2.38 19.23
N LYS A 152 -6.65 2.20 18.76
CA LYS A 152 -7.86 2.57 19.51
C LYS A 152 -8.29 1.52 20.54
N GLY A 153 -7.58 0.39 20.60
CA GLY A 153 -7.97 -0.79 21.37
C GLY A 153 -8.89 -1.72 20.57
N PHE A 154 -8.92 -2.99 20.99
CA PHE A 154 -9.59 -4.08 20.27
C PHE A 154 -10.82 -4.60 21.02
N LEU A 155 -10.65 -5.07 22.26
CA LEU A 155 -11.73 -5.52 23.15
C LEU A 155 -11.55 -4.90 24.55
N GLU A 156 -12.61 -4.93 25.36
CA GLU A 156 -12.64 -4.33 26.70
C GLU A 156 -11.53 -4.86 27.62
N TYR A 157 -11.31 -6.19 27.61
CA TYR A 157 -10.27 -6.88 28.38
C TYR A 157 -9.17 -7.46 27.50
N HIS A 158 -8.92 -6.85 26.34
CA HIS A 158 -7.78 -7.23 25.51
C HIS A 158 -6.49 -6.57 25.99
N SER A 159 -5.40 -7.36 26.02
CA SER A 159 -4.03 -6.91 26.18
C SER A 159 -3.10 -7.95 25.55
N THR A 160 -1.94 -7.52 25.07
CA THR A 160 -0.83 -8.42 24.70
C THR A 160 0.12 -8.61 25.87
N ASN A 161 0.93 -9.67 25.87
CA ASN A 161 1.74 -10.07 27.03
C ASN A 161 2.72 -8.96 27.46
N ASN A 162 3.38 -8.33 26.49
CA ASN A 162 4.31 -7.21 26.69
C ASN A 162 3.70 -5.99 27.41
N CYS A 163 2.36 -5.91 27.46
CA CYS A 163 1.60 -4.87 28.15
C CYS A 163 1.10 -5.30 29.54
N MET A 164 1.14 -6.60 29.86
CA MET A 164 0.51 -7.14 31.05
C MET A 164 1.34 -6.95 32.32
N ALA A 165 0.63 -6.83 33.43
CA ALA A 165 1.13 -7.07 34.77
C ALA A 165 0.07 -7.86 35.54
N TYR A 166 0.45 -8.73 36.45
CA TYR A 166 -0.51 -9.55 37.18
C TYR A 166 -0.03 -9.94 38.57
N LYS A 167 -0.97 -10.11 39.48
CA LYS A 167 -0.72 -10.64 40.82
C LYS A 167 -0.36 -12.10 40.69
N LYS A 168 0.65 -12.55 41.44
CA LYS A 168 1.13 -13.92 41.39
C LYS A 168 0.04 -14.95 41.72
N GLU A 169 -0.96 -14.57 42.52
CA GLU A 169 -2.14 -15.40 42.80
C GLU A 169 -2.93 -15.81 41.55
N TYR A 170 -2.88 -15.02 40.46
CA TYR A 170 -3.55 -15.36 39.20
C TYR A 170 -3.05 -16.67 38.60
N LEU A 171 -1.76 -16.97 38.80
CA LEU A 171 -1.08 -18.15 38.26
C LEU A 171 -1.50 -19.46 38.95
N LEU A 172 -2.27 -19.39 40.04
CA LEU A 172 -2.80 -20.59 40.70
C LEU A 172 -3.84 -21.32 39.85
N THR A 173 -4.53 -20.60 38.96
CA THR A 173 -5.63 -21.12 38.14
C THR A 173 -5.49 -20.84 36.66
N HIS A 174 -4.50 -20.03 36.25
CA HIS A 174 -4.30 -19.62 34.86
C HIS A 174 -2.86 -19.84 34.41
N SER A 175 -2.70 -20.29 33.17
CA SER A 175 -1.42 -20.48 32.49
C SER A 175 -1.59 -20.28 30.99
N HIS A 176 -0.49 -20.07 30.28
CA HIS A 176 -0.49 -20.09 28.83
C HIS A 176 -0.60 -21.53 28.33
N ASP A 177 -1.21 -21.73 27.16
CA ASP A 177 -1.08 -22.99 26.43
C ASP A 177 0.40 -23.17 26.01
N PRO A 178 1.08 -24.23 26.48
CA PRO A 178 2.50 -24.43 26.21
C PRO A 178 2.83 -24.66 24.73
N GLU A 179 1.84 -25.02 23.90
CA GLU A 179 2.03 -25.40 22.50
C GLU A 179 1.84 -24.27 21.49
N ILE A 180 1.51 -23.06 21.96
CA ILE A 180 1.27 -21.88 21.12
C ILE A 180 2.58 -21.08 20.91
N GLU A 181 2.80 -20.65 19.66
CA GLU A 181 3.92 -19.80 19.24
C GLU A 181 3.53 -18.33 19.00
N VAL A 182 2.24 -18.05 18.79
CA VAL A 182 1.72 -16.70 18.50
C VAL A 182 0.33 -16.53 19.14
N GLY A 183 0.10 -15.40 19.81
CA GLY A 183 -1.21 -15.07 20.39
C GLY A 183 -1.52 -15.89 21.64
N GLU A 184 -0.49 -16.23 22.43
CA GLU A 184 -0.60 -17.05 23.63
C GLU A 184 -1.48 -16.42 24.72
N GLU A 185 -1.78 -15.13 24.63
CA GLU A 185 -2.60 -14.39 25.58
C GLU A 185 -4.05 -14.89 25.62
N ARG A 186 -4.56 -15.46 24.52
CA ARG A 186 -5.93 -16.00 24.47
C ARG A 186 -6.13 -17.07 25.55
N SER A 187 -5.22 -18.04 25.61
CA SER A 187 -5.26 -19.11 26.63
C SER A 187 -5.12 -18.56 28.06
N PHE A 188 -4.21 -17.62 28.27
CA PHE A 188 -3.92 -17.05 29.59
C PHE A 188 -5.08 -16.21 30.13
N THR A 189 -5.81 -15.53 29.26
CA THR A 189 -6.90 -14.60 29.62
C THR A 189 -8.31 -15.18 29.44
N LEU A 190 -8.41 -16.47 29.13
CA LEU A 190 -9.67 -17.15 28.80
C LEU A 190 -10.39 -16.45 27.64
N GLU A 191 -9.74 -16.34 26.48
CA GLU A 191 -10.27 -15.68 25.29
C GLU A 191 -10.60 -14.19 25.53
N PHE A 192 -9.73 -13.48 26.27
CA PHE A 192 -9.92 -12.08 26.67
C PHE A 192 -11.22 -11.83 27.46
N THR A 193 -11.70 -12.83 28.21
CA THR A 193 -12.88 -12.68 29.09
C THR A 193 -12.50 -12.38 30.54
N THR A 194 -11.24 -12.64 30.94
CA THR A 194 -10.76 -12.31 32.29
C THR A 194 -10.78 -10.79 32.51
N PRO A 195 -11.48 -10.28 33.55
CA PRO A 195 -11.47 -8.85 33.86
C PRO A 195 -10.06 -8.33 34.17
N LEU A 196 -9.62 -7.33 33.39
CA LEU A 196 -8.34 -6.66 33.61
C LEU A 196 -8.51 -5.21 34.03
N VAL A 197 -7.63 -4.73 34.90
CA VAL A 197 -7.55 -3.29 35.18
C VAL A 197 -6.84 -2.60 34.02
N LYS A 198 -7.50 -1.61 33.42
CA LYS A 198 -6.90 -0.83 32.34
C LYS A 198 -5.75 0.01 32.86
N LEU A 199 -4.59 -0.15 32.20
CA LEU A 199 -3.41 0.68 32.37
C LEU A 199 -3.46 1.87 31.41
N ASP A 200 -2.58 2.85 31.64
CA ASP A 200 -2.43 4.03 30.78
C ASP A 200 -1.34 3.70 29.77
N SER A 201 -1.67 3.73 28.48
CA SER A 201 -0.71 3.40 27.41
C SER A 201 0.54 4.29 27.44
N ARG A 202 0.43 5.59 27.81
CA ARG A 202 1.59 6.50 27.90
C ARG A 202 2.55 6.13 29.03
N LYS A 203 2.07 5.44 30.05
CA LYS A 203 2.87 4.95 31.17
C LYS A 203 3.22 3.47 31.03
N THR A 204 2.73 2.80 29.98
CA THR A 204 2.89 1.35 29.85
C THR A 204 3.94 0.99 28.82
N ILE A 205 3.75 1.39 27.56
CA ILE A 205 4.56 0.83 26.48
C ILE A 205 4.50 1.68 25.21
N ILE A 206 5.59 1.66 24.45
CA ILE A 206 5.58 1.92 23.02
C ILE A 206 6.15 0.69 22.33
N ALA A 207 5.29 0.00 21.59
CA ALA A 207 5.68 -1.14 20.80
C ALA A 207 6.54 -0.69 19.63
N ILE A 208 7.70 -1.30 19.44
CA ILE A 208 8.59 -0.96 18.34
C ILE A 208 8.33 -1.89 17.15
N SER A 209 8.32 -1.30 15.96
CA SER A 209 8.29 -2.01 14.67
C SER A 209 9.67 -1.96 14.06
N HIS A 210 10.21 -3.14 13.77
CA HIS A 210 11.53 -3.34 13.20
C HIS A 210 11.59 -4.66 12.39
N ASN A 211 12.63 -4.84 11.58
CA ASN A 211 12.76 -6.00 10.67
C ASN A 211 12.87 -7.36 11.39
N PHE A 212 13.15 -7.38 12.70
CA PHE A 212 13.18 -8.62 13.49
C PHE A 212 11.81 -9.09 14.00
N ASN A 213 10.73 -8.29 13.85
CA ASN A 213 9.42 -8.71 14.32
C ASN A 213 8.90 -9.88 13.48
N THR A 214 8.18 -10.79 14.13
CA THR A 214 7.48 -11.92 13.50
C THR A 214 6.33 -11.47 12.60
N PHE A 215 5.77 -10.27 12.86
CA PHE A 215 4.68 -9.67 12.09
C PHE A 215 5.11 -8.31 11.51
N ASN A 216 4.93 -8.12 10.20
CA ASN A 216 5.22 -6.87 9.52
C ASN A 216 4.07 -5.88 9.73
N LYS A 217 4.31 -4.83 10.54
CA LYS A 217 3.30 -3.83 10.91
C LYS A 217 3.13 -2.70 9.89
N ARG A 218 3.91 -2.67 8.79
CA ARG A 218 3.93 -1.55 7.82
C ARG A 218 2.60 -1.37 7.10
N GLU A 219 1.87 -2.45 6.85
CA GLU A 219 0.53 -2.38 6.27
C GLU A 219 -0.46 -1.66 7.18
N LEU A 220 -0.39 -1.93 8.49
CA LEU A 220 -1.18 -1.22 9.50
C LEU A 220 -0.80 0.26 9.54
N CYS A 221 0.50 0.56 9.60
CA CYS A 221 1.01 1.93 9.60
C CYS A 221 0.54 2.72 8.37
N LEU A 222 0.70 2.16 7.17
CA LEU A 222 0.22 2.80 5.94
C LEU A 222 -1.30 2.99 5.97
N GLY A 223 -2.06 1.99 6.43
CA GLY A 223 -3.51 2.11 6.59
C GLY A 223 -3.92 3.21 7.58
N GLY A 224 -3.16 3.40 8.66
CA GLY A 224 -3.33 4.48 9.61
C GLY A 224 -3.05 5.86 9.01
N THR A 225 -1.93 6.02 8.28
CA THR A 225 -1.56 7.26 7.57
C THR A 225 -2.59 7.62 6.50
N LEU A 226 -3.06 6.64 5.72
CA LEU A 226 -4.08 6.83 4.69
C LEU A 226 -5.50 7.00 5.27
N LYS A 227 -5.70 6.71 6.56
CA LYS A 227 -7.00 6.65 7.24
C LYS A 227 -7.97 5.63 6.63
N THR A 228 -7.42 4.57 6.02
CA THR A 228 -8.20 3.42 5.55
C THR A 228 -8.41 2.39 6.67
N LEU A 229 -7.55 2.42 7.70
CA LEU A 229 -7.67 1.60 8.90
C LEU A 229 -8.19 2.44 10.08
N ASN A 230 -9.39 2.13 10.56
CA ASN A 230 -10.01 2.89 11.65
C ASN A 230 -9.43 2.62 13.04
N THR A 231 -8.68 1.52 13.20
CA THR A 231 -8.16 1.03 14.49
C THR A 231 -6.79 1.61 14.85
N LEU A 232 -6.10 2.26 13.92
CA LEU A 232 -4.77 2.84 14.12
C LEU A 232 -4.77 4.30 13.69
N VAL A 233 -4.27 5.19 14.55
CA VAL A 233 -4.23 6.64 14.29
C VAL A 233 -2.79 7.12 14.35
N GLU A 234 -2.35 7.89 13.35
CA GLU A 234 -1.04 8.55 13.38
C GLU A 234 -1.02 9.67 14.44
N ILE A 235 0.07 9.73 15.20
CA ILE A 235 0.33 10.76 16.20
C ILE A 235 1.38 11.71 15.63
N GLU A 236 1.03 12.99 15.52
CA GLU A 236 1.92 14.01 14.91
C GLU A 236 2.90 14.65 15.92
N GLU A 237 2.78 14.33 17.22
CA GLU A 237 3.73 14.78 18.25
C GLU A 237 5.14 14.18 18.04
N PRO A 238 6.22 14.91 18.37
CA PRO A 238 7.59 14.37 18.30
C PRO A 238 7.77 13.12 19.16
N ILE A 239 8.51 12.13 18.64
CA ILE A 239 8.80 10.88 19.37
C ILE A 239 9.55 11.12 20.69
N THR A 240 10.32 12.20 20.80
CA THR A 240 11.03 12.62 22.01
C THR A 240 10.11 13.04 23.16
N ASN A 241 8.82 13.27 22.90
CA ASN A 241 7.80 13.44 23.95
C ASN A 241 7.40 12.12 24.62
N TYR A 242 7.84 10.99 24.07
CA TYR A 242 7.43 9.65 24.48
C TYR A 242 8.62 8.75 24.81
N ILE A 243 9.75 8.88 24.11
CA ILE A 243 10.97 8.10 24.33
C ILE A 243 12.08 9.05 24.78
N ASP A 244 12.75 8.67 25.89
CA ASP A 244 13.99 9.29 26.36
C ASP A 244 15.04 9.37 25.26
N GLU A 245 15.68 10.52 25.08
CA GLU A 245 16.53 10.81 23.91
C GLU A 245 17.72 9.85 23.78
N ASP A 246 18.37 9.51 24.90
CA ASP A 246 19.50 8.58 24.93
C ASP A 246 19.07 7.16 24.56
N ILE A 247 17.90 6.73 25.04
CA ILE A 247 17.31 5.44 24.72
C ILE A 247 16.90 5.41 23.24
N TYR A 248 16.25 6.47 22.74
CA TYR A 248 15.86 6.59 21.33
C TYR A 248 17.08 6.44 20.41
N LYS A 249 18.19 7.13 20.71
CA LYS A 249 19.42 7.05 19.92
C LYS A 249 19.99 5.63 19.90
N GLN A 250 20.08 4.97 21.05
CA GLN A 250 20.58 3.60 21.14
C GLN A 250 19.67 2.61 20.38
N MET A 251 18.35 2.73 20.51
CA MET A 251 17.40 1.89 19.76
C MET A 251 17.52 2.13 18.26
N LYS A 252 17.67 3.39 17.82
CA LYS A 252 17.88 3.74 16.42
C LYS A 252 19.14 3.09 15.86
N GLU A 253 20.24 3.06 16.61
CA GLU A 253 21.48 2.39 16.21
C GLU A 253 21.33 0.88 16.02
N ILE A 254 20.40 0.24 16.76
CA ILE A 254 20.09 -1.20 16.61
C ILE A 254 19.18 -1.45 15.40
N TYR A 255 18.11 -0.66 15.25
CA TYR A 255 17.03 -0.97 14.31
C TYR A 255 17.16 -0.27 12.96
N TYR A 256 17.91 0.83 12.88
CA TYR A 256 18.02 1.64 11.67
C TYR A 256 19.48 1.73 11.21
N VAL A 257 19.80 0.98 10.15
CA VAL A 257 21.05 1.12 9.41
C VAL A 257 20.71 1.63 8.03
N GLU A 258 21.29 2.77 7.63
CA GLU A 258 21.15 3.25 6.26
C GLU A 258 22.00 2.38 5.32
N GLU A 259 21.40 1.93 4.23
CA GLU A 259 22.05 1.08 3.24
C GLU A 259 21.85 1.64 1.83
N GLN A 260 22.73 1.28 0.89
CA GLN A 260 22.57 1.65 -0.51
C GLN A 260 21.74 0.58 -1.24
N SER A 261 20.73 0.99 -1.99
CA SER A 261 19.97 0.05 -2.82
C SER A 261 20.87 -0.60 -3.87
N LYS A 262 20.72 -1.92 -4.05
CA LYS A 262 21.38 -2.69 -5.12
C LYS A 262 20.81 -2.42 -6.53
N TYR A 263 19.68 -1.71 -6.61
CA TYR A 263 18.99 -1.43 -7.86
C TYR A 263 19.32 -0.03 -8.39
N ASP A 264 19.60 0.06 -9.69
CA ASP A 264 19.73 1.33 -10.40
C ASP A 264 18.41 2.08 -10.44
N ILE A 265 17.31 1.36 -10.70
CA ILE A 265 15.96 1.91 -10.86
C ILE A 265 14.98 1.09 -10.04
N VAL A 266 14.19 1.78 -9.21
CA VAL A 266 13.12 1.18 -8.42
C VAL A 266 11.79 1.82 -8.80
N TYR A 267 10.81 1.01 -9.15
CA TYR A 267 9.41 1.42 -9.23
C TYR A 267 8.71 1.08 -7.93
N MET A 268 7.99 2.04 -7.37
CA MET A 268 7.13 1.85 -6.21
C MET A 268 5.68 2.03 -6.64
N CYS A 269 4.93 0.94 -6.72
CA CYS A 269 3.52 0.91 -7.10
C CYS A 269 2.59 1.04 -5.87
N GLY A 270 3.13 0.86 -4.67
CA GLY A 270 2.38 0.94 -3.41
C GLY A 270 1.51 -0.28 -3.11
N GLY A 271 0.76 -0.18 -2.00
CA GLY A 271 -0.16 -1.20 -1.51
C GLY A 271 -1.64 -0.88 -1.80
N PHE A 272 -2.54 -1.75 -1.33
CA PHE A 272 -4.00 -1.60 -1.45
C PHE A 272 -4.54 -1.51 -2.89
N ASN A 273 -3.78 -2.04 -3.84
CA ASN A 273 -4.14 -2.16 -5.24
C ASN A 273 -4.54 -3.59 -5.59
N ASN A 274 -5.19 -3.75 -6.74
CA ASN A 274 -5.35 -5.06 -7.34
C ASN A 274 -3.98 -5.66 -7.68
N LYS A 275 -3.81 -6.93 -7.32
CA LYS A 275 -2.66 -7.73 -7.73
C LYS A 275 -2.61 -7.83 -9.26
N PHE A 276 -1.41 -7.87 -9.80
CA PHE A 276 -1.21 -8.19 -11.21
C PHE A 276 -0.07 -9.20 -11.39
N ASP A 277 -0.15 -10.03 -12.43
CA ASP A 277 0.95 -10.89 -12.85
C ASP A 277 1.70 -10.21 -14.01
N PRO A 278 2.99 -9.85 -13.86
CA PRO A 278 3.77 -9.24 -14.93
C PRO A 278 3.91 -10.12 -16.19
N LYS A 279 3.58 -11.41 -16.12
CA LYS A 279 3.54 -12.33 -17.28
C LYS A 279 2.19 -12.33 -18.01
N SER A 280 1.16 -11.70 -17.45
CA SER A 280 -0.18 -11.71 -18.03
C SER A 280 -0.19 -11.05 -19.41
N ILE A 281 -0.91 -11.68 -20.35
CA ILE A 281 -1.13 -11.13 -21.69
C ILE A 281 -2.28 -10.10 -21.71
N THR A 282 -3.15 -10.09 -20.69
CA THR A 282 -4.32 -9.22 -20.58
C THR A 282 -4.12 -8.00 -19.69
N LEU A 283 -2.87 -7.66 -19.35
CA LEU A 283 -2.56 -6.43 -18.60
C LEU A 283 -3.13 -5.19 -19.29
N ASP A 284 -3.72 -4.29 -18.49
CA ASP A 284 -4.10 -2.96 -18.94
C ASP A 284 -2.88 -2.15 -19.38
N ASP A 285 -3.10 -1.10 -20.18
CA ASP A 285 -2.01 -0.34 -20.80
C ASP A 285 -1.11 0.37 -19.79
N THR A 286 -1.64 0.76 -18.63
CA THR A 286 -0.85 1.41 -17.57
C THR A 286 0.13 0.40 -16.97
N ILE A 287 -0.35 -0.75 -16.51
CA ILE A 287 0.51 -1.80 -15.94
C ILE A 287 1.46 -2.37 -16.99
N ARG A 288 1.01 -2.49 -18.25
CA ARG A 288 1.87 -2.88 -19.36
C ARG A 288 3.01 -1.88 -19.58
N SER A 289 2.76 -0.58 -19.44
CA SER A 289 3.79 0.45 -19.52
C SER A 289 4.88 0.23 -18.48
N LEU A 290 4.51 -0.02 -17.23
CA LEU A 290 5.45 -0.36 -16.14
C LEU A 290 6.31 -1.57 -16.50
N VAL A 291 5.69 -2.67 -16.94
CA VAL A 291 6.41 -3.90 -17.31
C VAL A 291 7.37 -3.63 -18.46
N LYS A 292 6.93 -2.92 -19.51
CA LYS A 292 7.74 -2.64 -20.70
C LYS A 292 8.89 -1.68 -20.42
N HIS A 293 8.67 -0.64 -19.62
CA HIS A 293 9.76 0.24 -19.19
C HIS A 293 10.78 -0.54 -18.36
N SER A 294 10.32 -1.36 -17.41
CA SER A 294 11.20 -2.18 -16.56
C SER A 294 12.03 -3.18 -17.38
N GLU A 295 11.42 -3.88 -18.35
CA GLU A 295 12.11 -4.76 -19.29
C GLU A 295 13.18 -4.00 -20.11
N TYR A 296 12.84 -2.80 -20.60
CA TYR A 296 13.76 -1.97 -21.37
C TYR A 296 15.00 -1.55 -20.56
N TRP A 297 14.84 -1.20 -19.29
CA TRP A 297 15.96 -0.85 -18.42
C TRP A 297 16.93 -2.00 -18.22
N VAL A 298 16.41 -3.24 -18.06
CA VAL A 298 17.25 -4.44 -17.98
C VAL A 298 18.02 -4.64 -19.29
N GLN A 299 17.40 -4.40 -20.45
CA GLN A 299 18.10 -4.44 -21.75
C GLN A 299 19.22 -3.39 -21.84
N LYS A 300 19.07 -2.26 -21.16
CA LYS A 300 20.11 -1.24 -20.97
C LYS A 300 21.09 -1.54 -19.83
N LYS A 301 21.13 -2.81 -19.37
CA LYS A 301 22.03 -3.33 -18.34
C LYS A 301 21.86 -2.64 -16.98
N LYS A 302 20.65 -2.17 -16.66
CA LYS A 302 20.29 -1.63 -15.35
C LYS A 302 19.71 -2.73 -14.46
N THR A 303 19.99 -2.67 -13.15
CA THR A 303 19.29 -3.50 -12.16
C THR A 303 17.97 -2.84 -11.78
N VAL A 304 16.87 -3.59 -11.81
CA VAL A 304 15.50 -3.05 -11.66
C VAL A 304 14.68 -3.84 -10.65
N ALA A 305 14.00 -3.12 -9.76
CA ALA A 305 12.96 -3.69 -8.90
C ALA A 305 11.63 -2.95 -9.03
N VAL A 306 10.55 -3.70 -8.89
CA VAL A 306 9.18 -3.19 -8.81
C VAL A 306 8.58 -3.64 -7.49
N TYR A 307 8.24 -2.69 -6.62
CA TYR A 307 7.58 -2.96 -5.34
C TYR A 307 6.08 -2.71 -5.48
N GLY A 308 5.26 -3.75 -5.29
CA GLY A 308 3.82 -3.69 -5.52
C GLY A 308 3.06 -4.83 -4.85
N GLU A 309 1.77 -4.99 -5.20
CA GLU A 309 0.94 -6.09 -4.71
C GLU A 309 1.03 -7.28 -5.67
N PHE A 310 1.61 -8.39 -5.21
CA PHE A 310 1.87 -9.60 -5.99
C PHE A 310 1.49 -10.83 -5.18
N GLU A 311 1.16 -11.94 -5.85
CA GLU A 311 0.94 -13.22 -5.15
C GLU A 311 2.22 -13.73 -4.49
N ASN A 312 3.34 -13.66 -5.20
CA ASN A 312 4.65 -14.04 -4.71
C ASN A 312 5.71 -13.10 -5.31
N ASP A 313 6.82 -12.94 -4.59
CA ASP A 313 8.01 -12.30 -5.17
C ASP A 313 8.49 -13.13 -6.36
N ILE A 314 8.74 -12.47 -7.50
CA ILE A 314 9.09 -13.16 -8.75
C ILE A 314 10.05 -12.35 -9.60
N THR A 315 10.97 -13.03 -10.29
CA THR A 315 11.83 -12.41 -11.30
C THR A 315 11.32 -12.74 -12.69
N VAL A 316 11.07 -11.73 -13.52
CA VAL A 316 10.62 -11.89 -14.91
C VAL A 316 11.51 -11.05 -15.82
N LYS A 317 12.17 -11.70 -16.78
CA LYS A 317 13.11 -11.06 -17.73
C LYS A 317 14.14 -10.13 -17.06
N GLY A 318 14.64 -10.54 -15.90
CA GLY A 318 15.65 -9.80 -15.14
C GLY A 318 15.12 -8.65 -14.27
N VAL A 319 13.81 -8.40 -14.24
CA VAL A 319 13.17 -7.47 -13.32
C VAL A 319 12.70 -8.22 -12.08
N GLU A 320 13.05 -7.75 -10.88
CA GLU A 320 12.57 -8.31 -9.61
C GLU A 320 11.25 -7.64 -9.19
N TYR A 321 10.15 -8.39 -9.13
CA TYR A 321 8.85 -7.94 -8.64
C TYR A 321 8.68 -8.43 -7.19
N ILE A 322 8.59 -7.49 -6.26
CA ILE A 322 8.69 -7.74 -4.82
C ILE A 322 7.47 -7.16 -4.12
N SER A 323 6.94 -7.86 -3.12
CA SER A 323 5.87 -7.31 -2.28
C SER A 323 6.27 -5.94 -1.72
N TRP A 324 5.41 -4.93 -1.87
CA TRP A 324 5.64 -3.58 -1.34
C TRP A 324 5.82 -3.58 0.19
N LYS A 325 5.30 -4.59 0.90
CA LYS A 325 5.48 -4.76 2.35
C LYS A 325 6.97 -4.92 2.73
N LYS A 326 7.79 -5.36 1.77
CA LYS A 326 9.25 -5.52 1.88
C LYS A 326 10.02 -4.28 1.43
N PHE A 327 9.36 -3.18 1.05
CA PHE A 327 10.02 -1.95 0.62
C PHE A 327 10.96 -1.41 1.72
N PRO A 328 12.27 -1.22 1.46
CA PRO A 328 13.24 -0.87 2.49
C PRO A 328 13.36 0.66 2.63
N TYR A 329 12.52 1.29 3.45
CA TYR A 329 12.55 2.76 3.66
C TYR A 329 13.88 3.33 4.19
N HIS A 330 14.76 2.48 4.75
CA HIS A 330 16.11 2.87 5.17
C HIS A 330 17.13 2.90 4.02
N PHE A 331 16.77 2.42 2.83
CA PHE A 331 17.68 2.42 1.71
C PHE A 331 17.78 3.79 1.05
N LYS A 332 18.97 4.13 0.58
CA LYS A 332 19.22 5.20 -0.38
C LYS A 332 19.14 4.63 -1.79
N PHE A 333 18.16 5.09 -2.57
CA PHE A 333 17.95 4.68 -3.95
C PHE A 333 18.73 5.57 -4.94
N ASN A 334 19.07 5.04 -6.11
CA ASN A 334 19.59 5.87 -7.19
C ASN A 334 18.43 6.60 -7.88
N ILE A 335 17.60 5.86 -8.64
CA ILE A 335 16.35 6.36 -9.22
C ILE A 335 15.17 5.68 -8.54
N LEU A 336 14.24 6.47 -7.99
CA LEU A 336 12.96 5.99 -7.46
C LEU A 336 11.82 6.59 -8.29
N ILE A 337 10.96 5.74 -8.84
CA ILE A 337 9.79 6.14 -9.63
C ILE A 337 8.55 5.74 -8.83
N LEU A 338 7.84 6.74 -8.32
CA LEU A 338 6.52 6.59 -7.72
C LEU A 338 5.55 6.36 -8.86
N PHE A 339 5.08 5.13 -9.01
CA PHE A 339 4.20 4.73 -10.10
C PHE A 339 2.76 4.90 -9.67
N LYS A 340 1.97 5.64 -10.45
CA LYS A 340 0.57 5.98 -10.16
C LYS A 340 0.39 6.78 -8.86
N MET A 341 -0.85 7.13 -8.54
CA MET A 341 -1.16 7.78 -7.26
C MET A 341 -0.81 6.91 -6.05
N ASN A 342 -0.95 5.60 -6.17
CA ASN A 342 -0.70 4.69 -5.04
C ASN A 342 0.77 4.54 -4.69
N GLY A 343 1.66 4.58 -5.68
CA GLY A 343 3.11 4.69 -5.44
C GLY A 343 3.46 5.96 -4.67
N PHE A 344 2.82 7.08 -4.99
CA PHE A 344 2.99 8.33 -4.26
C PHE A 344 2.46 8.23 -2.83
N LEU A 345 1.17 7.89 -2.66
CA LEU A 345 0.51 7.79 -1.35
C LEU A 345 1.21 6.81 -0.40
N SER A 346 1.75 5.71 -0.93
CA SER A 346 2.40 4.67 -0.13
C SER A 346 3.82 5.01 0.28
N SER A 347 4.37 6.16 -0.12
CA SER A 347 5.81 6.40 0.02
C SER A 347 6.15 7.79 0.51
N VAL A 348 5.56 8.85 -0.06
CA VAL A 348 5.94 10.23 0.29
C VAL A 348 5.71 10.65 1.75
N PRO A 349 4.77 10.06 2.51
CA PRO A 349 4.63 10.40 3.94
C PRO A 349 5.79 9.94 4.81
N PHE A 350 6.61 9.00 4.31
CA PHE A 350 7.70 8.37 5.06
C PHE A 350 9.06 8.94 4.62
N PRO A 351 10.15 8.67 5.37
CA PRO A 351 11.50 8.94 4.91
C PRO A 351 11.75 8.22 3.57
N LEU A 352 12.05 9.01 2.54
CA LEU A 352 12.47 8.52 1.23
C LEU A 352 13.79 9.19 0.89
N LYS A 353 14.79 8.36 0.58
CA LYS A 353 16.11 8.82 0.18
C LYS A 353 16.41 8.29 -1.21
N ALA A 354 16.47 9.18 -2.19
CA ALA A 354 16.94 8.82 -3.53
C ALA A 354 17.77 9.96 -4.12
N ARG A 355 18.65 9.66 -5.09
CA ARG A 355 19.30 10.73 -5.88
C ARG A 355 18.25 11.47 -6.71
N LYS A 356 17.27 10.74 -7.27
CA LYS A 356 16.12 11.31 -7.97
C LYS A 356 14.84 10.55 -7.67
N ILE A 357 13.76 11.29 -7.40
CA ILE A 357 12.40 10.80 -7.20
C ILE A 357 11.49 11.34 -8.31
N PHE A 358 10.93 10.44 -9.11
CA PHE A 358 9.96 10.78 -10.15
C PHE A 358 8.57 10.35 -9.74
N TRP A 359 7.55 11.10 -10.17
CA TRP A 359 6.17 10.66 -10.07
C TRP A 359 5.58 10.44 -11.48
N ASP A 360 5.30 9.19 -11.81
CA ASP A 360 4.70 8.80 -13.09
C ASP A 360 3.18 8.60 -12.91
N VAL A 361 2.39 9.62 -13.25
CA VAL A 361 0.96 9.71 -12.92
C VAL A 361 0.11 9.22 -14.08
N TYR A 362 -0.88 8.36 -13.84
CA TYR A 362 -1.79 7.84 -14.87
C TYR A 362 -3.27 8.17 -14.62
N GLU A 363 -3.61 8.63 -13.42
CA GLU A 363 -4.98 8.91 -13.01
C GLU A 363 -5.29 10.41 -12.96
N ASN A 364 -6.57 10.77 -13.12
CA ASN A 364 -7.02 12.13 -12.83
C ASN A 364 -7.15 12.36 -11.31
N PHE A 365 -7.01 13.61 -10.86
CA PHE A 365 -6.98 14.05 -9.44
C PHE A 365 -8.36 14.28 -8.82
N ILE A 366 -9.42 14.01 -9.57
CA ILE A 366 -10.80 14.24 -9.15
C ILE A 366 -11.15 13.28 -8.03
N HIS A 367 -11.79 13.79 -6.97
CA HIS A 367 -12.15 13.05 -5.76
C HIS A 367 -10.97 12.36 -5.04
N ASN A 368 -9.73 12.84 -5.23
CA ASN A 368 -8.53 12.30 -4.61
C ASN A 368 -7.96 13.24 -3.53
N ASP A 369 -8.79 13.61 -2.54
CA ASP A 369 -8.42 14.55 -1.46
C ASP A 369 -7.12 14.16 -0.75
N LYS A 370 -6.86 12.86 -0.58
CA LYS A 370 -5.64 12.35 0.04
C LYS A 370 -4.37 12.64 -0.75
N VAL A 371 -4.44 12.53 -2.08
CA VAL A 371 -3.31 12.85 -2.95
C VAL A 371 -3.02 14.35 -2.85
N ILE A 372 -4.06 15.19 -2.82
CA ILE A 372 -3.94 16.65 -2.68
C ILE A 372 -3.35 17.02 -1.32
N GLU A 373 -3.82 16.41 -0.23
CA GLU A 373 -3.29 16.60 1.13
C GLU A 373 -1.80 16.26 1.20
N PHE A 374 -1.40 15.10 0.67
CA PHE A 374 -0.01 14.66 0.72
C PHE A 374 0.89 15.43 -0.23
N TRP A 375 0.37 15.87 -1.38
CA TRP A 375 1.11 16.77 -2.26
C TRP A 375 1.48 18.07 -1.54
N LYS A 376 0.53 18.70 -0.85
CA LYS A 376 0.79 19.93 -0.09
C LYS A 376 1.84 19.73 1.02
N LYS A 377 1.85 18.58 1.68
CA LYS A 377 2.77 18.29 2.81
C LYS A 377 4.13 17.77 2.36
N TYR A 378 4.19 16.99 1.28
CA TYR A 378 5.37 16.19 0.92
C TYR A 378 5.78 16.28 -0.56
N GLY A 379 5.06 17.03 -1.40
CA GLY A 379 5.31 17.12 -2.84
C GLY A 379 6.70 17.64 -3.21
N SER A 380 7.34 18.41 -2.32
CA SER A 380 8.72 18.88 -2.49
C SER A 380 9.76 17.77 -2.55
N LYS A 381 9.42 16.53 -2.14
CA LYS A 381 10.29 15.36 -2.28
C LYS A 381 10.38 14.86 -3.73
N VAL A 382 9.45 15.24 -4.60
CA VAL A 382 9.40 14.79 -6.00
C VAL A 382 10.23 15.73 -6.87
N ASP A 383 11.24 15.20 -7.55
CA ASP A 383 12.11 15.97 -8.45
C ASP A 383 11.43 16.34 -9.77
N LYS A 384 10.61 15.44 -10.33
CA LYS A 384 9.93 15.63 -11.62
C LYS A 384 8.67 14.78 -11.72
N ILE A 385 7.65 15.33 -12.37
CA ILE A 385 6.36 14.66 -12.63
C ILE A 385 6.21 14.34 -14.12
N TYR A 386 5.77 13.14 -14.45
CA TYR A 386 5.40 12.76 -15.81
C TYR A 386 3.88 12.79 -15.95
N PHE A 387 3.37 13.71 -16.76
CA PHE A 387 1.96 13.81 -17.09
C PHE A 387 1.70 13.21 -18.47
N LYS A 388 0.49 12.71 -18.70
CA LYS A 388 0.14 12.02 -19.97
C LYS A 388 -0.35 12.97 -21.07
N SER A 389 -0.71 14.20 -20.71
CA SER A 389 -1.24 15.22 -21.63
C SER A 389 -1.13 16.61 -20.99
N HIS A 390 -1.29 17.67 -21.78
CA HIS A 390 -1.40 19.02 -21.24
C HIS A 390 -2.66 19.17 -20.37
N PHE A 391 -3.75 18.51 -20.74
CA PHE A 391 -4.97 18.38 -19.96
C PHE A 391 -4.67 17.80 -18.58
N HIS A 392 -3.96 16.67 -18.51
CA HIS A 392 -3.58 16.05 -17.24
C HIS A 392 -2.78 17.00 -16.34
N LYS A 393 -1.81 17.72 -16.92
CA LYS A 393 -1.05 18.75 -16.20
C LYS A 393 -1.92 19.92 -15.71
N ASN A 394 -2.94 20.29 -16.47
CA ASN A 394 -3.90 21.33 -16.06
C ASN A 394 -4.82 20.83 -14.95
N GLU A 395 -5.25 19.57 -15.00
CA GLU A 395 -6.01 18.96 -13.90
C GLU A 395 -5.21 18.93 -12.61
N PHE A 396 -3.91 18.63 -12.68
CA PHE A 396 -3.01 18.79 -11.54
C PHE A 396 -3.06 20.21 -10.98
N LYS A 397 -2.89 21.23 -11.83
CA LYS A 397 -2.95 22.64 -11.39
C LYS A 397 -4.27 22.98 -10.72
N ASN A 398 -5.38 22.55 -11.33
CA ASN A 398 -6.73 22.82 -10.84
C ASN A 398 -6.97 22.24 -9.45
N HIS A 399 -6.44 21.04 -9.16
CA HIS A 399 -6.67 20.34 -7.89
C HIS A 399 -5.61 20.67 -6.82
N MET A 400 -4.34 20.80 -7.20
CA MET A 400 -3.27 21.12 -6.26
C MET A 400 -3.24 22.60 -5.88
N GLY A 401 -3.74 23.48 -6.75
CA GLY A 401 -3.72 24.93 -6.57
C GLY A 401 -2.38 25.58 -6.91
N GLU A 402 -1.48 24.85 -7.58
CA GLU A 402 -0.17 25.35 -8.00
C GLU A 402 0.31 24.75 -9.34
N GLU A 403 1.23 25.44 -10.00
CA GLU A 403 1.89 24.93 -11.20
C GLU A 403 2.99 23.92 -10.82
N PRO A 404 3.08 22.76 -11.50
CA PRO A 404 4.16 21.82 -11.27
C PRO A 404 5.48 22.46 -11.72
N LYS A 405 6.49 22.47 -10.84
CA LYS A 405 7.77 23.16 -11.09
C LYS A 405 8.64 22.47 -12.13
N ASN A 406 8.68 21.14 -12.10
CA ASN A 406 9.46 20.34 -13.02
C ASN A 406 8.60 19.17 -13.49
N TYR A 407 8.28 19.16 -14.77
CA TYR A 407 7.41 18.15 -15.35
C TYR A 407 7.76 17.90 -16.81
N GLU A 408 7.20 16.82 -17.34
CA GLU A 408 7.25 16.51 -18.77
C GLU A 408 5.93 15.89 -19.20
N ILE A 409 5.46 16.28 -20.39
CA ILE A 409 4.29 15.66 -21.01
C ILE A 409 4.79 14.44 -21.77
N LEU A 410 4.57 13.27 -21.18
CA LEU A 410 5.01 11.98 -21.65
C LEU A 410 3.82 11.00 -21.71
N PRO A 411 3.13 10.92 -22.86
CA PRO A 411 1.98 10.04 -23.02
C PRO A 411 2.40 8.57 -22.94
N THR A 412 1.45 7.70 -22.64
CA THR A 412 1.69 6.25 -22.51
C THR A 412 2.15 5.69 -23.85
N GLY A 413 3.09 4.74 -23.80
CA GLY A 413 3.59 4.05 -24.98
C GLY A 413 2.49 3.22 -25.66
N LEU A 414 2.57 3.10 -26.98
CA LEU A 414 1.62 2.32 -27.79
C LEU A 414 2.21 0.97 -28.18
N ARG A 415 1.33 0.00 -28.47
CA ARG A 415 1.67 -1.32 -29.00
C ARG A 415 1.93 -1.26 -30.51
N LEU A 416 2.90 -0.45 -30.93
CA LEU A 416 3.14 -0.15 -32.35
C LEU A 416 3.33 -1.41 -33.19
N GLU A 417 4.10 -2.40 -32.72
CA GLU A 417 4.32 -3.65 -33.46
C GLU A 417 3.00 -4.40 -33.75
N THR A 418 2.09 -4.46 -32.77
CA THR A 418 0.81 -5.15 -32.90
C THR A 418 -0.18 -4.40 -33.80
N PHE A 419 -0.24 -3.07 -33.70
CA PHE A 419 -1.27 -2.27 -34.39
C PHE A 419 -0.85 -1.74 -35.76
N SER A 420 0.44 -1.81 -36.12
CA SER A 420 0.92 -1.26 -37.40
C SER A 420 0.65 -2.15 -38.61
N THR A 421 0.40 -3.45 -38.40
CA THR A 421 0.23 -4.43 -39.48
C THR A 421 -1.15 -5.10 -39.45
N ASN A 422 -1.84 -5.10 -40.60
CA ASN A 422 -3.08 -5.85 -40.79
C ASN A 422 -2.79 -7.32 -41.13
N TYR A 423 -2.39 -8.11 -40.14
CA TYR A 423 -1.94 -9.50 -40.33
C TYR A 423 -2.96 -10.40 -41.03
N ASP A 424 -4.23 -10.28 -40.66
CA ASP A 424 -5.31 -11.11 -41.21
C ASP A 424 -5.86 -10.59 -42.55
N ASN A 425 -5.30 -9.48 -43.07
CA ASN A 425 -5.80 -8.79 -44.27
C ASN A 425 -7.31 -8.53 -44.22
N VAL A 426 -7.83 -8.23 -43.03
CA VAL A 426 -9.27 -7.98 -42.85
C VAL A 426 -9.68 -6.73 -43.62
N LYS A 427 -10.88 -6.78 -44.21
CA LYS A 427 -11.48 -5.66 -44.94
C LYS A 427 -12.27 -4.79 -43.96
N ARG A 428 -12.08 -3.47 -44.07
CA ARG A 428 -12.85 -2.50 -43.29
C ARG A 428 -14.33 -2.54 -43.71
N ASN A 429 -15.22 -2.65 -42.73
CA ASN A 429 -16.67 -2.62 -42.92
C ASN A 429 -17.19 -1.20 -42.64
N PRO A 430 -17.78 -0.51 -43.64
CA PRO A 430 -18.27 0.87 -43.52
C PRO A 430 -19.38 1.08 -42.48
N TYR A 431 -20.04 0.01 -42.04
CA TYR A 431 -21.14 0.05 -41.07
C TYR A 431 -20.73 -0.39 -39.67
N ARG A 432 -19.45 -0.73 -39.46
CA ARG A 432 -18.97 -1.31 -38.21
C ARG A 432 -18.31 -0.26 -37.31
N PHE A 433 -18.69 -0.29 -36.05
CA PHE A 433 -18.18 0.54 -34.96
C PHE A 433 -17.50 -0.36 -33.92
N CYS A 434 -16.45 0.14 -33.29
CA CYS A 434 -15.89 -0.49 -32.10
C CYS A 434 -15.87 0.45 -30.89
N TYR A 435 -15.79 -0.14 -29.71
CA TYR A 435 -15.51 0.53 -28.44
C TYR A 435 -14.52 -0.34 -27.66
N THR A 436 -13.32 0.17 -27.38
CA THR A 436 -12.21 -0.64 -26.87
C THR A 436 -11.58 -0.07 -25.60
N THR A 437 -12.42 0.46 -24.70
CA THR A 437 -12.03 1.03 -23.40
C THR A 437 -12.96 0.53 -22.28
N PHE A 438 -12.71 0.92 -21.03
CA PHE A 438 -13.51 0.48 -19.87
C PHE A 438 -15.00 0.84 -19.99
N TYR A 439 -15.88 -0.03 -19.51
CA TYR A 439 -17.33 0.11 -19.68
C TYR A 439 -17.93 1.27 -18.88
N ASP A 440 -17.25 1.75 -17.84
CA ASP A 440 -17.65 2.90 -17.02
C ASP A 440 -17.32 4.27 -17.67
N ARG A 441 -16.76 4.28 -18.90
CA ARG A 441 -16.39 5.50 -19.63
C ARG A 441 -17.51 6.05 -20.53
N GLY A 442 -18.77 5.85 -20.13
CA GLY A 442 -19.94 6.44 -20.79
C GLY A 442 -20.55 5.56 -21.89
N LEU A 443 -20.14 4.30 -21.97
CA LEU A 443 -20.65 3.31 -22.92
C LEU A 443 -22.18 3.17 -22.88
N GLU A 444 -22.77 3.25 -21.69
CA GLU A 444 -24.22 3.21 -21.50
C GLU A 444 -24.94 4.26 -22.37
N PHE A 445 -24.48 5.52 -22.31
CA PHE A 445 -25.06 6.63 -23.06
C PHE A 445 -24.82 6.49 -24.57
N LEU A 446 -23.68 5.93 -24.95
CA LEU A 446 -23.37 5.65 -26.34
C LEU A 446 -24.30 4.59 -26.92
N ILE A 447 -24.56 3.50 -26.20
CA ILE A 447 -25.48 2.44 -26.65
C ILE A 447 -26.91 3.00 -26.73
N THR A 448 -27.38 3.62 -25.65
CA THR A 448 -28.79 4.02 -25.51
C THR A 448 -29.15 5.27 -26.31
N GLY A 449 -28.26 6.25 -26.41
CA GLY A 449 -28.56 7.57 -26.99
C GLY A 449 -28.00 7.82 -28.39
N VAL A 450 -26.87 7.19 -28.76
CA VAL A 450 -26.21 7.43 -30.05
C VAL A 450 -26.38 6.22 -30.99
N PHE A 451 -25.87 5.07 -30.58
CA PHE A 451 -25.85 3.88 -31.43
C PHE A 451 -27.25 3.31 -31.69
N SER A 452 -28.16 3.37 -30.72
CA SER A 452 -29.57 2.97 -30.92
C SER A 452 -30.23 3.71 -32.09
N VAL A 453 -29.93 5.01 -32.24
CA VAL A 453 -30.45 5.86 -33.32
C VAL A 453 -29.77 5.50 -34.65
N ILE A 454 -28.45 5.30 -34.63
CA ILE A 454 -27.69 4.84 -35.80
C ILE A 454 -28.28 3.52 -36.31
N LYS A 455 -28.42 2.52 -35.44
CA LYS A 455 -28.93 1.19 -35.79
C LYS A 455 -30.35 1.22 -36.33
N LYS A 456 -31.21 2.09 -35.79
CA LYS A 456 -32.59 2.26 -36.26
C LYS A 456 -32.66 2.77 -37.70
N ILE A 457 -31.77 3.69 -38.08
CA ILE A 457 -31.77 4.31 -39.41
C ILE A 457 -30.93 3.51 -40.41
N GLU A 458 -29.83 2.90 -39.96
CA GLU A 458 -28.94 2.07 -40.74
C GLU A 458 -28.87 0.65 -40.12
N PRO A 459 -29.77 -0.26 -40.53
CA PRO A 459 -29.87 -1.60 -39.96
C PRO A 459 -28.62 -2.47 -40.12
N ARG A 460 -27.71 -2.11 -41.05
CA ARG A 460 -26.42 -2.81 -41.22
C ARG A 460 -25.38 -2.44 -40.16
N ALA A 461 -25.65 -1.40 -39.35
CA ALA A 461 -24.70 -0.93 -38.35
C ALA A 461 -24.48 -1.96 -37.24
N GLU A 462 -23.24 -2.13 -36.82
CA GLU A 462 -22.85 -3.04 -35.73
C GLU A 462 -21.89 -2.32 -34.77
N LEU A 463 -22.08 -2.48 -33.47
CA LEU A 463 -21.19 -1.96 -32.42
C LEU A 463 -20.54 -3.12 -31.68
N HIS A 464 -19.22 -3.24 -31.81
CA HIS A 464 -18.42 -4.27 -31.19
C HIS A 464 -17.62 -3.72 -30.01
N ILE A 465 -17.88 -4.28 -28.83
CA ILE A 465 -17.41 -3.76 -27.55
C ILE A 465 -16.37 -4.72 -26.98
N TYR A 466 -15.24 -4.18 -26.54
CA TYR A 466 -14.12 -4.95 -26.01
C TYR A 466 -13.59 -4.30 -24.73
N SER A 467 -13.88 -4.90 -23.58
CA SER A 467 -13.27 -4.63 -22.27
C SER A 467 -13.73 -5.67 -21.26
N GLY A 468 -13.52 -5.45 -19.96
CA GLY A 468 -14.05 -6.32 -18.90
C GLY A 468 -14.98 -5.57 -17.95
N MET A 469 -15.85 -6.33 -17.27
CA MET A 469 -16.56 -5.86 -16.07
C MET A 469 -15.86 -6.27 -14.77
N ASP A 470 -14.69 -6.92 -14.85
CA ASP A 470 -13.97 -7.46 -13.68
C ASP A 470 -13.59 -6.38 -12.65
N MET A 471 -13.41 -5.14 -13.12
CA MET A 471 -13.02 -3.99 -12.31
C MET A 471 -14.21 -3.16 -11.79
N ILE A 472 -15.44 -3.57 -12.13
CA ILE A 472 -16.67 -2.89 -11.71
C ILE A 472 -17.22 -3.62 -10.50
N ASN A 473 -17.44 -2.90 -9.40
CA ASN A 473 -18.01 -3.49 -8.17
C ASN A 473 -19.52 -3.26 -8.03
N ASP A 474 -20.10 -2.34 -8.82
CA ASP A 474 -21.53 -2.06 -8.80
C ASP A 474 -22.31 -3.12 -9.58
N GLU A 475 -22.96 -4.03 -8.85
CA GLU A 475 -23.80 -5.09 -9.42
C GLU A 475 -25.03 -4.56 -10.18
N ASN A 476 -25.59 -3.41 -9.78
CA ASN A 476 -26.69 -2.80 -10.52
C ASN A 476 -26.21 -2.29 -11.88
N TYR A 477 -25.03 -1.66 -11.91
CA TYR A 477 -24.41 -1.24 -13.16
C TYR A 477 -24.09 -2.44 -14.07
N LYS A 478 -23.53 -3.53 -13.53
CA LYS A 478 -23.29 -4.77 -14.30
C LYS A 478 -24.56 -5.31 -14.95
N ASN A 479 -25.63 -5.47 -14.16
CA ASN A 479 -26.91 -5.99 -14.66
C ASN A 479 -27.50 -5.08 -15.74
N LYS A 480 -27.39 -3.77 -15.56
CA LYS A 480 -27.79 -2.78 -16.57
C LYS A 480 -27.00 -2.94 -17.87
N MET A 481 -25.67 -3.04 -17.79
CA MET A 481 -24.81 -3.23 -18.96
C MET A 481 -25.07 -4.54 -19.70
N LEU A 482 -25.27 -5.66 -18.98
CA LEU A 482 -25.64 -6.95 -19.57
C LEU A 482 -26.94 -6.87 -20.38
N THR A 483 -27.93 -6.12 -19.87
CA THR A 483 -29.17 -5.87 -20.59
C THR A 483 -28.91 -5.06 -21.86
N LEU A 484 -28.06 -4.03 -21.79
CA LEU A 484 -27.70 -3.20 -22.94
C LEU A 484 -26.91 -3.97 -24.00
N PHE A 485 -26.06 -4.91 -23.62
CA PHE A 485 -25.34 -5.76 -24.58
C PHE A 485 -26.24 -6.71 -25.36
N SER A 486 -27.45 -6.96 -24.86
CA SER A 486 -28.49 -7.72 -25.58
C SER A 486 -29.25 -6.86 -26.61
N SER A 487 -28.90 -5.57 -26.74
CA SER A 487 -29.53 -4.66 -27.70
C SER A 487 -29.19 -5.06 -29.14
N HIS A 488 -30.16 -4.87 -30.04
CA HIS A 488 -29.98 -5.24 -31.45
C HIS A 488 -28.78 -4.52 -32.09
N GLY A 489 -27.86 -5.28 -32.68
CA GLY A 489 -26.65 -4.75 -33.33
C GLY A 489 -25.51 -4.40 -32.38
N VAL A 490 -25.62 -4.70 -31.08
CA VAL A 490 -24.53 -4.57 -30.11
C VAL A 490 -23.93 -5.94 -29.83
N CYS A 491 -22.61 -6.03 -29.76
CA CYS A 491 -21.89 -7.27 -29.49
C CYS A 491 -20.78 -7.01 -28.48
N ASP A 492 -20.91 -7.58 -27.28
CA ASP A 492 -19.87 -7.60 -26.25
C ASP A 492 -18.96 -8.82 -26.45
N HIS A 493 -17.64 -8.59 -26.45
CA HIS A 493 -16.60 -9.62 -26.63
C HIS A 493 -15.79 -9.84 -25.36
N GLY A 494 -16.04 -9.09 -24.29
CA GLY A 494 -15.22 -9.15 -23.09
C GLY A 494 -13.78 -8.70 -23.33
N ALA A 495 -12.91 -9.02 -22.36
CA ALA A 495 -11.50 -8.64 -22.41
C ALA A 495 -10.76 -9.55 -23.41
N GLN A 496 -10.05 -8.95 -24.35
CA GLN A 496 -9.40 -9.66 -25.46
C GLN A 496 -7.92 -9.30 -25.59
N SER A 497 -7.17 -10.11 -26.33
CA SER A 497 -5.76 -9.85 -26.60
C SER A 497 -5.55 -8.64 -27.51
N ALA A 498 -4.36 -8.04 -27.46
CA ALA A 498 -4.04 -6.87 -28.28
C ALA A 498 -4.19 -7.16 -29.80
N GLU A 499 -3.91 -8.38 -30.24
CA GLU A 499 -4.04 -8.83 -31.62
C GLU A 499 -5.52 -8.82 -32.06
N VAL A 500 -6.42 -9.27 -31.20
CA VAL A 500 -7.87 -9.25 -31.47
C VAL A 500 -8.37 -7.80 -31.54
N ILE A 501 -7.92 -6.94 -30.63
CA ILE A 501 -8.27 -5.50 -30.66
C ILE A 501 -7.73 -4.82 -31.93
N ALA A 502 -6.48 -5.10 -32.32
CA ALA A 502 -5.90 -4.54 -33.53
C ALA A 502 -6.68 -4.99 -34.78
N ARG A 503 -6.99 -6.29 -34.87
CA ARG A 503 -7.83 -6.85 -35.94
C ARG A 503 -9.20 -6.18 -35.99
N GLU A 504 -9.84 -5.98 -34.85
CA GLU A 504 -11.12 -5.27 -34.79
C GLU A 504 -10.99 -3.83 -35.29
N LYS A 505 -9.98 -3.07 -34.87
CA LYS A 505 -9.80 -1.68 -35.33
C LYS A 505 -9.49 -1.60 -36.84
N TYR A 506 -8.87 -2.63 -37.44
CA TYR A 506 -8.78 -2.73 -38.90
C TYR A 506 -10.12 -3.04 -39.59
N MET A 507 -10.99 -3.81 -38.95
CA MET A 507 -12.34 -4.12 -39.47
C MET A 507 -13.33 -2.97 -39.29
N SER A 508 -13.29 -2.27 -38.17
CA SER A 508 -14.23 -1.21 -37.82
C SER A 508 -13.91 0.08 -38.54
N THR A 509 -14.93 0.80 -39.02
CA THR A 509 -14.71 2.12 -39.63
C THR A 509 -14.53 3.20 -38.57
N PHE A 510 -15.27 3.08 -37.48
CA PHE A 510 -15.30 4.09 -36.43
C PHE A 510 -15.01 3.47 -35.07
N GLU A 511 -14.26 4.18 -34.23
CA GLU A 511 -14.28 3.96 -32.79
C GLU A 511 -15.22 4.97 -32.16
N LEU A 512 -16.32 4.49 -31.55
CA LEU A 512 -17.33 5.36 -30.97
C LEU A 512 -16.96 5.68 -29.52
N TYR A 513 -16.39 6.86 -29.24
CA TYR A 513 -16.00 7.26 -27.88
C TYR A 513 -16.37 8.73 -27.59
N ILE A 514 -17.61 9.11 -27.91
CA ILE A 514 -18.15 10.45 -27.67
C ILE A 514 -18.62 10.54 -26.21
N SER A 515 -17.68 10.71 -25.29
CA SER A 515 -17.93 10.74 -23.84
C SER A 515 -17.35 12.01 -23.21
N ASN A 516 -18.12 12.68 -22.33
CA ASN A 516 -17.64 13.84 -21.58
C ASN A 516 -17.31 13.50 -20.11
N ILE A 517 -17.09 12.21 -19.81
CA ILE A 517 -16.63 11.76 -18.49
C ILE A 517 -15.15 12.10 -18.32
N ILE A 518 -14.84 12.86 -17.27
CA ILE A 518 -13.55 13.54 -17.03
C ILE A 518 -12.41 12.63 -16.53
N ASN A 519 -12.65 11.34 -16.38
CA ASN A 519 -11.66 10.41 -15.79
C ASN A 519 -10.44 10.14 -16.68
N GLU A 520 -10.49 10.54 -17.95
CA GLU A 520 -9.52 10.16 -18.96
C GLU A 520 -8.45 11.25 -19.14
N VAL A 521 -7.17 10.83 -19.07
CA VAL A 521 -6.02 11.75 -19.12
C VAL A 521 -5.06 11.43 -20.26
N ASP A 522 -5.25 10.31 -20.97
CA ASP A 522 -4.40 9.90 -22.10
C ASP A 522 -5.12 9.28 -23.29
N CYS A 523 -6.06 8.33 -23.11
CA CYS A 523 -6.69 7.60 -24.22
C CYS A 523 -5.72 6.84 -25.15
N THR A 524 -5.00 5.83 -24.67
CA THR A 524 -4.19 4.94 -25.53
C THR A 524 -5.00 4.33 -26.67
N SER A 525 -6.23 3.90 -26.36
CA SER A 525 -7.14 3.28 -27.32
C SER A 525 -7.41 4.15 -28.57
N ILE A 526 -7.67 5.45 -28.41
CA ILE A 526 -7.91 6.38 -29.53
C ILE A 526 -6.67 6.52 -30.41
N ARG A 527 -5.49 6.58 -29.79
CA ARG A 527 -4.21 6.67 -30.51
C ARG A 527 -3.93 5.37 -31.28
N GLU A 528 -4.29 4.21 -30.74
CA GLU A 528 -4.19 2.93 -31.46
C GLU A 528 -5.18 2.81 -32.63
N SER A 529 -6.37 3.41 -32.52
CA SER A 529 -7.30 3.52 -33.65
C SER A 529 -6.70 4.30 -34.81
N ALA A 530 -6.00 5.39 -34.52
CA ALA A 530 -5.34 6.17 -35.56
C ALA A 530 -4.29 5.33 -36.34
N ILE A 531 -3.52 4.47 -35.67
CA ILE A 531 -2.52 3.58 -36.32
C ILE A 531 -3.19 2.66 -37.36
N THR A 532 -4.36 2.12 -37.02
CA THR A 532 -5.08 1.17 -37.89
C THR A 532 -5.92 1.86 -38.96
N GLY A 533 -6.09 3.19 -38.89
CA GLY A 533 -7.02 3.96 -39.71
C GLY A 533 -8.50 3.80 -39.29
N CYS A 534 -8.78 3.23 -38.12
CA CYS A 534 -10.09 3.31 -37.49
C CYS A 534 -10.33 4.77 -37.07
N ILE A 535 -11.44 5.38 -37.47
CA ILE A 535 -11.68 6.81 -37.26
C ILE A 535 -12.25 7.03 -35.85
N PRO A 536 -11.54 7.71 -34.93
CA PRO A 536 -12.11 8.03 -33.63
C PRO A 536 -13.22 9.06 -33.76
N LEU A 537 -14.37 8.76 -33.17
CA LEU A 537 -15.46 9.70 -32.94
C LEU A 537 -15.45 10.05 -31.46
N ILE A 538 -14.97 11.24 -31.11
CA ILE A 538 -14.61 11.63 -29.74
C ILE A 538 -15.36 12.88 -29.30
N ALA A 539 -15.44 13.11 -27.99
CA ALA A 539 -16.05 14.34 -27.48
C ALA A 539 -15.12 15.55 -27.63
N ASN A 540 -15.70 16.74 -27.74
CA ASN A 540 -15.00 18.03 -27.67
C ASN A 540 -14.74 18.42 -26.20
N PHE A 541 -13.99 17.58 -25.48
CA PHE A 541 -13.85 17.68 -24.03
C PHE A 541 -12.55 17.05 -23.52
N GLY A 542 -11.96 17.63 -22.47
CA GLY A 542 -10.82 17.07 -21.76
C GLY A 542 -9.62 16.74 -22.66
N VAL A 543 -8.99 15.58 -22.41
CA VAL A 543 -7.82 15.12 -23.19
C VAL A 543 -8.13 14.87 -24.67
N PHE A 544 -9.39 14.65 -25.06
CA PHE A 544 -9.76 14.44 -26.47
C PHE A 544 -9.45 15.65 -27.36
N ASN A 545 -9.31 16.85 -26.77
CA ASN A 545 -8.83 18.02 -27.50
C ASN A 545 -7.39 17.86 -28.01
N GLU A 546 -6.60 17.00 -27.37
CA GLU A 546 -5.22 16.66 -27.74
C GLU A 546 -5.12 15.32 -28.50
N ARG A 547 -6.24 14.77 -28.99
CA ARG A 547 -6.27 13.49 -29.72
C ARG A 547 -6.84 13.66 -31.12
N ASP A 548 -6.35 12.83 -32.05
CA ASP A 548 -6.83 12.81 -33.42
C ASP A 548 -8.19 12.11 -33.51
N GLY A 549 -9.11 12.71 -34.26
CA GLY A 549 -10.47 12.21 -34.39
C GLY A 549 -11.46 13.29 -34.80
N ILE A 550 -12.68 12.86 -35.07
CA ILE A 550 -13.80 13.74 -35.36
C ILE A 550 -14.49 14.06 -34.04
N ARG A 551 -14.58 15.35 -33.73
CA ARG A 551 -15.08 15.84 -32.45
C ARG A 551 -16.57 16.13 -32.51
N PHE A 552 -17.26 15.80 -31.43
CA PHE A 552 -18.68 16.06 -31.22
C PHE A 552 -18.88 16.72 -29.87
N ASP A 553 -19.78 17.69 -29.80
CA ASP A 553 -20.27 18.17 -28.51
C ASP A 553 -21.11 17.07 -27.85
N MET A 554 -20.92 16.85 -26.55
CA MET A 554 -21.61 15.78 -25.82
C MET A 554 -22.17 16.29 -24.50
N ASN A 555 -23.41 15.92 -24.23
CA ASN A 555 -24.03 16.00 -22.91
C ASN A 555 -24.84 14.71 -22.68
N HIS A 556 -24.44 13.91 -21.70
CA HIS A 556 -25.10 12.65 -21.37
C HIS A 556 -26.52 12.84 -20.82
N GLU A 557 -26.85 14.04 -20.35
CA GLU A 557 -28.18 14.38 -19.81
C GLU A 557 -29.16 14.87 -20.88
N ASP A 558 -28.71 15.16 -22.10
CA ASP A 558 -29.56 15.67 -23.17
C ASP A 558 -29.68 14.66 -24.33
N PRO A 559 -30.79 13.91 -24.41
CA PRO A 559 -31.04 12.97 -25.50
C PRO A 559 -31.01 13.62 -26.90
N LYS A 560 -31.34 14.91 -27.02
CA LYS A 560 -31.34 15.61 -28.32
C LYS A 560 -29.93 15.79 -28.86
N ILE A 561 -28.94 16.02 -27.99
CA ILE A 561 -27.53 16.12 -28.39
C ILE A 561 -27.03 14.77 -28.89
N MET A 562 -27.34 13.68 -28.17
CA MET A 562 -26.97 12.33 -28.61
C MET A 562 -27.61 11.93 -29.94
N GLN A 563 -28.90 12.24 -30.13
CA GLN A 563 -29.60 12.05 -31.40
C GLN A 563 -28.99 12.87 -32.53
N ARG A 564 -28.64 14.14 -32.28
CA ARG A 564 -27.95 14.99 -33.26
C ARG A 564 -26.62 14.38 -33.68
N ASN A 565 -25.82 13.90 -32.72
CA ASN A 565 -24.54 13.25 -33.00
C ASN A 565 -24.73 12.01 -33.89
N ALA A 566 -25.72 11.16 -33.58
CA ALA A 566 -26.07 10.00 -34.41
C ALA A 566 -26.40 10.41 -35.86
N LEU A 567 -27.22 11.45 -36.05
CA LEU A 567 -27.59 11.94 -37.39
C LEU A 567 -26.40 12.50 -38.18
N LEU A 568 -25.47 13.19 -37.50
CA LEU A 568 -24.24 13.68 -38.12
C LEU A 568 -23.35 12.52 -38.58
N ILE A 569 -23.19 11.49 -37.75
CA ILE A 569 -22.45 10.27 -38.08
C ILE A 569 -23.08 9.56 -39.29
N LEU A 570 -24.40 9.36 -39.27
CA LEU A 570 -25.14 8.76 -40.39
C LEU A 570 -24.98 9.56 -41.69
N ASN A 571 -24.94 10.88 -41.62
CA ASN A 571 -24.71 11.71 -42.79
C ASN A 571 -23.29 11.52 -43.34
N MET A 572 -22.29 11.40 -42.47
CA MET A 572 -20.91 11.10 -42.87
C MET A 572 -20.79 9.73 -43.53
N MET A 573 -21.51 8.72 -43.03
CA MET A 573 -21.54 7.35 -43.58
C MET A 573 -22.00 7.27 -45.04
N LYS A 574 -22.68 8.30 -45.57
CA LYS A 574 -23.12 8.34 -46.97
C LYS A 574 -21.98 8.56 -47.95
N ASP A 575 -20.86 9.16 -47.53
CA ASP A 575 -19.72 9.47 -48.39
C ASP A 575 -18.50 8.61 -48.04
N GLN A 576 -18.44 7.44 -48.68
CA GLN A 576 -17.36 6.46 -48.47
C GLN A 576 -15.99 6.95 -48.95
N ASN A 577 -15.95 7.82 -49.96
CA ASN A 577 -14.70 8.39 -50.45
C ASN A 577 -14.12 9.34 -49.41
N LYS A 578 -14.95 10.19 -48.81
CA LYS A 578 -14.55 11.08 -47.73
C LYS A 578 -14.10 10.32 -46.48
N ILE A 579 -14.83 9.27 -46.08
CA ILE A 579 -14.42 8.40 -44.97
C ILE A 579 -13.05 7.76 -45.23
N THR A 580 -12.85 7.24 -46.45
CA THR A 580 -11.56 6.64 -46.83
C THR A 580 -10.43 7.66 -46.80
N SER A 581 -10.69 8.91 -47.24
CA SER A 581 -9.71 10.01 -47.13
C SER A 581 -9.36 10.28 -45.67
N ILE A 582 -10.35 10.47 -44.80
CA ILE A 582 -10.14 10.75 -43.37
C ILE A 582 -9.36 9.61 -42.69
N SER A 583 -9.73 8.35 -42.97
CA SER A 583 -9.03 7.17 -42.46
C SER A 583 -7.54 7.17 -42.84
N LYS A 584 -7.23 7.50 -44.10
CA LYS A 584 -5.83 7.62 -44.57
C LYS A 584 -5.11 8.80 -43.93
N ASP A 585 -5.77 9.95 -43.81
CA ASP A 585 -5.18 11.16 -43.24
C ASP A 585 -4.83 10.95 -41.76
N ILE A 586 -5.75 10.37 -40.98
CA ILE A 586 -5.50 10.00 -39.58
C ILE A 586 -4.32 9.03 -39.48
N LYS A 587 -4.27 8.01 -40.33
CA LYS A 587 -3.19 7.02 -40.31
C LYS A 587 -1.82 7.62 -40.65
N ASN A 588 -1.77 8.53 -41.62
CA ASN A 588 -0.51 9.04 -42.16
C ASN A 588 0.01 10.29 -41.44
N ASN A 589 -0.86 11.10 -40.85
CA ASN A 589 -0.50 12.42 -40.32
C ASN A 589 -0.66 12.55 -38.80
N CYS A 590 -0.92 11.45 -38.07
CA CYS A 590 -1.04 11.48 -36.61
C CYS A 590 0.34 11.68 -35.94
N PRO A 591 0.55 12.76 -35.16
CA PRO A 591 1.86 13.12 -34.64
C PRO A 591 2.27 12.40 -33.36
N THR A 592 1.45 11.50 -32.80
CA THR A 592 1.61 11.02 -31.40
C THR A 592 1.91 9.52 -31.23
N PHE A 593 2.47 8.87 -32.25
CA PHE A 593 2.91 7.47 -32.14
C PHE A 593 4.26 7.37 -31.43
N ILE A 594 4.21 7.12 -30.10
CA ILE A 594 5.39 6.83 -29.29
C ILE A 594 5.27 5.41 -28.73
N SER A 595 6.32 4.60 -28.88
CA SER A 595 6.39 3.26 -28.29
C SER A 595 6.76 3.31 -26.81
N TYR A 596 6.52 2.23 -26.07
CA TYR A 596 6.99 2.11 -24.68
C TYR A 596 8.51 2.28 -24.55
N GLN A 597 9.27 1.83 -25.56
CA GLN A 597 10.72 2.01 -25.59
C GLN A 597 11.09 3.49 -25.70
N GLN A 598 10.47 4.22 -26.63
CA GLN A 598 10.75 5.64 -26.82
C GLN A 598 10.33 6.47 -25.59
N VAL A 599 9.24 6.09 -24.92
CA VAL A 599 8.84 6.69 -23.64
C VAL A 599 9.96 6.52 -22.61
N ALA A 600 10.48 5.30 -22.43
CA ALA A 600 11.59 5.05 -21.53
C ALA A 600 12.85 5.82 -21.95
N GLU A 601 13.17 5.92 -23.24
CA GLU A 601 14.31 6.72 -23.73
C GLU A 601 14.22 8.19 -23.32
N VAL A 602 13.04 8.79 -23.41
CA VAL A 602 12.79 10.15 -22.92
C VAL A 602 12.98 10.24 -21.40
N MET A 603 12.41 9.30 -20.63
CA MET A 603 12.61 9.27 -19.17
C MET A 603 14.10 9.21 -18.80
N SER A 604 14.90 8.45 -19.55
CA SER A 604 16.33 8.25 -19.27
C SER A 604 17.15 9.55 -19.34
N GLN A 605 16.71 10.53 -20.14
CA GLN A 605 17.35 11.84 -20.23
C GLN A 605 17.29 12.60 -18.90
N SER A 606 16.26 12.32 -18.09
CA SER A 606 16.07 12.92 -16.77
C SER A 606 16.80 12.16 -15.65
N PHE A 607 17.36 10.98 -15.94
CA PHE A 607 18.03 10.16 -14.92
C PHE A 607 19.49 10.58 -14.67
N ASN A 608 20.09 11.39 -15.54
CA ASN A 608 21.48 11.83 -15.39
C ASN A 608 21.61 12.92 -14.32
#